data_AF-A0A6B2G0U2-F1
#
_entry.id   AF-A0A6B2G0U2-F1
#
_cell.length_a   1.000
_cell.length_b   1.000
_cell.length_c   1.000
_cell.angle_alpha   90.00
_cell.angle_beta   90.00
_cell.angle_gamma   90.00
#
_symmetry.space_group_name_H-M   'P 1'
#
loop_
_entity.id
_entity.type
_entity.pdbx_description
1 polymer ?
#
loop_
_entity_poly.entity_id
_entity_poly.type
_entity_poly.pdbx_seq_one_letter_code
_entity_poly.pdbx_strand_id
1 'polypeptide(L)'
;LDIKRNHGLVQINNIKINLNEFIQDRKITSVVGDALQLFINENPSLKMEQIKVKFTLSLRRPPKATWNSRWTKTDDARLIVGVYYHGIQNWKHISNDKNLNLSTKLKNKKGNIVSSVILMEHLSRLTKLLDKKGNISNNCSKTVVSSQKHSKTSVRTKDKEIQNPALNSEIVQKSRIANIDSINNKSQNDKNMAKCVETLKSVKKNLSNLEGITVKDLPKHREDVKKVGAVIYSAKTKTLNLSSDVIWNFVARFTSVSHTELEAFYNKNCIAK
;
A
#
# COMPACT_ATOMS: atom_id res chain seq x y z
N LEU A 1 28.17 -4.38 8.16
CA LEU A 1 26.89 -4.27 7.39
C LEU A 1 27.07 -3.03 6.55
N ASP A 2 27.62 -3.21 5.36
CA ASP A 2 28.26 -2.11 4.65
C ASP A 2 27.24 -1.39 3.80
N ILE A 3 26.77 -0.24 4.32
CA ILE A 3 25.76 0.58 3.66
C ILE A 3 26.49 1.69 2.90
N LYS A 4 26.76 1.45 1.62
CA LYS A 4 27.23 2.48 0.69
C LYS A 4 26.01 3.17 0.07
N ARG A 5 25.97 4.50 0.16
CA ARG A 5 24.94 5.37 -0.45
C ARG A 5 25.57 6.12 -1.62
N ASN A 6 24.99 5.99 -2.81
CA ASN A 6 25.35 6.80 -3.98
C ASN A 6 24.09 7.09 -4.81
N HIS A 7 23.79 8.36 -5.09
CA HIS A 7 22.72 8.79 -6.00
C HIS A 7 21.36 8.07 -5.84
N GLY A 8 20.88 7.90 -4.60
CA GLY A 8 19.60 7.23 -4.30
C GLY A 8 19.65 5.70 -4.37
N LEU A 9 20.79 5.09 -4.71
CA LEU A 9 21.03 3.67 -4.53
C LEU A 9 21.61 3.41 -3.13
N VAL A 10 21.06 2.41 -2.46
CA VAL A 10 21.63 1.80 -1.25
C VAL A 10 22.03 0.37 -1.57
N GLN A 11 23.29 0.04 -1.33
CA GLN A 11 23.74 -1.34 -1.38
C GLN A 11 23.62 -1.98 0.01
N ILE A 12 23.00 -3.16 0.08
CA ILE A 12 22.98 -4.02 1.28
C ILE A 12 23.53 -5.38 0.84
N ASN A 13 24.71 -5.73 1.33
CA ASN A 13 25.50 -6.87 0.85
C ASN A 13 25.71 -6.76 -0.68
N ASN A 14 25.23 -7.74 -1.47
CA ASN A 14 25.33 -7.72 -2.93
C ASN A 14 24.06 -7.20 -3.63
N ILE A 15 23.06 -6.73 -2.87
CA ILE A 15 21.79 -6.23 -3.41
C ILE A 15 21.84 -4.71 -3.50
N LYS A 16 21.65 -4.17 -4.72
CA LYS A 16 21.46 -2.73 -4.96
C LYS A 16 19.96 -2.41 -4.91
N ILE A 17 19.56 -1.49 -4.02
CA ILE A 17 18.19 -1.06 -3.81
C ILE A 17 18.05 0.38 -4.29
N ASN A 18 17.13 0.64 -5.21
CA ASN A 18 16.73 1.99 -5.58
C ASN A 18 15.80 2.55 -4.50
N LEU A 19 16.29 3.48 -3.68
CA LEU A 19 15.51 4.08 -2.60
C LEU A 19 14.30 4.86 -3.13
N ASN A 20 14.43 5.53 -4.28
CA ASN A 20 13.35 6.35 -4.83
C ASN A 20 12.18 5.48 -5.26
N GLU A 21 12.46 4.37 -5.94
CA GLU A 21 11.48 3.35 -6.31
C GLU A 21 10.87 2.70 -5.05
N PHE A 22 11.69 2.28 -4.08
CA PHE A 22 11.20 1.70 -2.83
C PHE A 22 10.29 2.65 -2.04
N ILE A 23 10.62 3.95 -1.97
CA ILE A 23 9.80 4.98 -1.31
C ILE A 23 8.50 5.20 -2.09
N GLN A 24 8.53 5.22 -3.42
CA GLN A 24 7.34 5.31 -4.27
C GLN A 24 6.42 4.10 -4.08
N ASP A 25 6.97 2.89 -4.13
CA ASP A 25 6.24 1.64 -3.95
C ASP A 25 5.60 1.56 -2.56
N ARG A 26 6.34 1.97 -1.52
CA ARG A 26 5.81 2.07 -0.15
C ARG A 26 4.69 3.09 -0.04
N LYS A 27 4.82 4.28 -0.64
CA LYS A 27 3.74 5.29 -0.62
C LYS A 27 2.49 4.79 -1.36
N ILE A 28 2.65 4.19 -2.54
CA ILE A 28 1.53 3.62 -3.30
C ILE A 28 0.85 2.52 -2.49
N THR A 29 1.62 1.60 -1.90
CA THR A 29 1.10 0.49 -1.09
C THR A 29 0.35 0.98 0.15
N SER A 30 0.83 2.02 0.84
CA SER A 30 0.12 2.62 1.97
C SER A 30 -1.26 3.15 1.54
N VAL A 31 -1.31 4.05 0.56
CA VAL A 31 -2.55 4.69 0.11
C VAL A 31 -3.55 3.65 -0.44
N VAL A 32 -3.07 2.60 -1.11
CA VAL A 32 -3.90 1.47 -1.56
C VAL A 32 -4.42 0.63 -0.38
N GLY A 33 -3.56 0.36 0.61
CA GLY A 33 -3.89 -0.34 1.84
C GLY A 33 -4.98 0.38 2.63
N ASP A 34 -4.75 1.67 2.94
CA ASP A 34 -5.66 2.52 3.70
C ASP A 34 -7.04 2.61 3.01
N ALA A 35 -7.06 2.80 1.68
CA ALA A 35 -8.28 2.91 0.89
C ALA A 35 -9.09 1.60 0.84
N LEU A 36 -8.44 0.44 0.70
CA LEU A 36 -9.15 -0.83 0.66
C LEU A 36 -9.53 -1.33 2.05
N GLN A 37 -8.69 -1.10 3.06
CA GLN A 37 -8.98 -1.51 4.44
C GLN A 37 -10.21 -0.77 4.99
N LEU A 38 -10.40 0.52 4.68
CA LEU A 38 -11.62 1.22 5.08
C LEU A 38 -12.87 0.58 4.44
N PHE A 39 -12.82 0.30 3.14
CA PHE A 39 -13.92 -0.38 2.44
C PHE A 39 -14.22 -1.77 3.01
N ILE A 40 -13.19 -2.55 3.39
CA ILE A 40 -13.34 -3.86 4.03
C ILE A 40 -14.00 -3.70 5.42
N ASN A 41 -13.56 -2.72 6.22
CA ASN A 41 -14.12 -2.44 7.54
C ASN A 41 -15.59 -1.98 7.48
N GLU A 42 -15.96 -1.21 6.45
CA GLU A 42 -17.34 -0.80 6.16
C GLU A 42 -18.22 -1.97 5.68
N ASN A 43 -17.63 -3.05 5.16
CA ASN A 43 -18.33 -4.16 4.51
C ASN A 43 -17.85 -5.55 5.02
N PRO A 44 -17.88 -5.82 6.34
CA PRO A 44 -17.22 -6.99 6.95
C PRO A 44 -17.83 -8.35 6.55
N SER A 45 -19.03 -8.35 5.96
CA SER A 45 -19.68 -9.56 5.44
C SER A 45 -19.24 -9.96 4.03
N LEU A 46 -18.46 -9.13 3.34
CA LEU A 46 -17.99 -9.43 1.98
C LEU A 46 -16.77 -10.36 1.98
N LYS A 47 -16.85 -11.44 1.22
CA LYS A 47 -15.71 -12.31 0.92
C LYS A 47 -14.74 -11.62 -0.05
N MET A 48 -13.49 -12.08 -0.10
CA MET A 48 -12.43 -11.54 -0.97
C MET A 48 -12.87 -11.38 -2.43
N GLU A 49 -13.58 -12.37 -2.98
CA GLU A 49 -14.09 -12.39 -4.36
C GLU A 49 -15.10 -11.26 -4.57
N GLN A 50 -15.93 -10.97 -3.56
CA GLN A 50 -16.91 -9.90 -3.59
C GLN A 50 -16.24 -8.53 -3.41
N ILE A 51 -15.20 -8.41 -2.57
CA ILE A 51 -14.40 -7.18 -2.43
C ILE A 51 -13.73 -6.85 -3.77
N LYS A 52 -13.11 -7.85 -4.42
CA LYS A 52 -12.55 -7.76 -5.78
C LYS A 52 -13.56 -7.30 -6.82
N VAL A 53 -14.86 -7.51 -6.61
CA VAL A 53 -15.92 -7.11 -7.55
C VAL A 53 -16.56 -5.76 -7.19
N LYS A 54 -16.82 -5.50 -5.91
CA LYS A 54 -17.64 -4.41 -5.40
C LYS A 54 -16.87 -3.14 -5.04
N PHE A 55 -15.55 -3.20 -4.84
CA PHE A 55 -14.76 -1.99 -4.58
C PHE A 55 -14.84 -1.02 -5.78
N THR A 56 -15.10 0.26 -5.50
CA THR A 56 -15.22 1.32 -6.52
C THR A 56 -14.52 2.59 -6.08
N LEU A 57 -14.19 3.46 -7.04
CA LEU A 57 -13.43 4.69 -6.80
C LEU A 57 -14.26 5.95 -7.04
N SER A 58 -14.51 6.72 -5.98
CA SER A 58 -15.21 8.02 -6.01
C SER A 58 -14.33 9.18 -6.52
N LEU A 59 -13.67 8.94 -7.66
CA LEU A 59 -12.82 9.90 -8.37
C LEU A 59 -13.63 10.72 -9.38
N ARG A 60 -13.68 12.05 -9.18
CA ARG A 60 -14.38 13.00 -10.08
C ARG A 60 -13.79 12.98 -11.50
N ARG A 61 -12.46 12.99 -11.60
CA ARG A 61 -11.69 12.92 -12.84
C ARG A 61 -10.55 11.90 -12.66
N PRO A 62 -10.72 10.63 -13.04
CA PRO A 62 -9.63 9.64 -13.02
C PRO A 62 -8.54 10.02 -14.05
N PRO A 63 -7.30 9.55 -13.88
CA PRO A 63 -6.30 9.62 -14.94
C PRO A 63 -6.74 8.73 -16.10
N LYS A 64 -6.49 9.17 -17.34
CA LYS A 64 -6.73 8.34 -18.53
C LYS A 64 -5.54 7.40 -18.72
N ALA A 65 -5.78 6.09 -18.79
CA ALA A 65 -4.74 5.12 -19.11
C ALA A 65 -4.22 5.35 -20.55
N THR A 66 -2.91 5.30 -20.72
CA THR A 66 -2.24 5.59 -22.01
C THR A 66 -2.19 4.36 -22.93
N TRP A 67 -2.22 3.15 -22.37
CA TRP A 67 -2.10 1.88 -23.12
C TRP A 67 -3.43 1.32 -23.63
N ASN A 68 -4.57 1.75 -23.07
CA ASN A 68 -5.88 1.20 -23.37
C ASN A 68 -6.96 2.28 -23.33
N SER A 69 -7.48 2.65 -24.49
CA SER A 69 -8.51 3.68 -24.64
C SER A 69 -9.88 3.31 -24.06
N ARG A 70 -10.11 2.02 -23.80
CA ARG A 70 -11.33 1.48 -23.16
C ARG A 70 -11.15 1.23 -21.65
N TRP A 71 -10.07 1.72 -21.06
CA TRP A 71 -9.84 1.64 -19.62
C TRP A 71 -10.79 2.58 -18.86
N THR A 72 -11.41 2.07 -17.80
CA THR A 72 -12.49 2.73 -17.05
C THR A 72 -12.15 2.92 -15.57
N LYS A 73 -12.97 3.70 -14.84
CA LYS A 73 -12.89 3.81 -13.37
C LYS A 73 -13.00 2.47 -12.66
N THR A 74 -13.76 1.52 -13.23
CA THR A 74 -13.88 0.17 -12.70
C THR A 74 -12.56 -0.57 -12.84
N ASP A 75 -11.86 -0.40 -13.97
CA ASP A 75 -10.54 -1.01 -14.19
C ASP A 75 -9.47 -0.39 -13.28
N ASP A 76 -9.54 0.92 -13.01
CA ASP A 76 -8.72 1.57 -11.97
C ASP A 76 -8.96 0.94 -10.58
N ALA A 77 -10.23 0.73 -10.22
CA ALA A 77 -10.61 0.08 -8.96
C ALA A 77 -10.06 -1.36 -8.87
N ARG A 78 -10.20 -2.15 -9.94
CA ARG A 78 -9.68 -3.52 -10.00
C ARG A 78 -8.16 -3.57 -9.97
N LEU A 79 -7.48 -2.60 -10.58
CA LEU A 79 -6.01 -2.50 -10.52
C LEU A 79 -5.54 -2.23 -9.09
N ILE A 80 -6.22 -1.33 -8.36
CA ILE A 80 -5.93 -1.03 -6.96
C ILE A 80 -6.14 -2.28 -6.08
N VAL A 81 -7.27 -2.97 -6.22
CA VAL A 81 -7.51 -4.23 -5.48
C VAL A 81 -6.49 -5.32 -5.85
N GLY A 82 -6.07 -5.36 -7.12
CA GLY A 82 -5.00 -6.24 -7.57
C GLY A 82 -3.67 -5.98 -6.88
N VAL A 83 -3.26 -4.71 -6.78
CA VAL A 83 -2.03 -4.30 -6.06
C VAL A 83 -2.12 -4.65 -4.58
N TYR A 84 -3.30 -4.53 -3.95
CA TYR A 84 -3.50 -4.92 -2.56
C TYR A 84 -3.28 -6.43 -2.34
N TYR A 85 -4.00 -7.28 -3.07
CA TYR A 85 -3.97 -8.74 -2.81
C TYR A 85 -2.75 -9.46 -3.39
N HIS A 86 -2.24 -9.02 -4.55
CA HIS A 86 -1.10 -9.67 -5.21
C HIS A 86 0.22 -8.95 -4.98
N GLY A 87 0.20 -7.74 -4.41
CA GLY A 87 1.37 -6.87 -4.27
C GLY A 87 1.65 -6.03 -5.51
N ILE A 88 2.39 -4.95 -5.31
CA ILE A 88 2.88 -4.08 -6.38
C ILE A 88 3.88 -4.83 -7.28
N GLN A 89 3.99 -4.43 -8.54
CA GLN A 89 4.82 -5.06 -9.59
C GLN A 89 4.45 -6.51 -9.98
N ASN A 90 3.55 -7.19 -9.26
CA ASN A 90 3.06 -8.55 -9.57
C ASN A 90 1.99 -8.59 -10.68
N TRP A 91 2.21 -7.84 -11.78
CA TRP A 91 1.26 -7.64 -12.87
C TRP A 91 0.76 -8.93 -13.53
N LYS A 92 1.58 -10.00 -13.55
CA LYS A 92 1.17 -11.31 -14.09
C LYS A 92 0.06 -11.96 -13.26
N HIS A 93 0.15 -11.87 -11.93
CA HIS A 93 -0.88 -12.37 -11.02
C HIS A 93 -2.14 -11.51 -11.10
N ILE A 94 -1.99 -10.18 -11.11
CA ILE A 94 -3.10 -9.22 -11.27
C ILE A 94 -3.84 -9.41 -12.61
N SER A 95 -3.11 -9.65 -13.70
CA SER A 95 -3.70 -9.92 -15.02
C SER A 95 -4.41 -11.27 -15.07
N ASN A 96 -3.90 -12.29 -14.37
CA ASN A 96 -4.47 -13.64 -14.39
C ASN A 96 -5.59 -13.87 -13.35
N ASP A 97 -5.82 -12.96 -12.41
CA ASP A 97 -6.93 -13.06 -11.44
C ASP A 97 -8.29 -12.87 -12.13
N LYS A 98 -9.03 -13.97 -12.25
CA LYS A 98 -10.36 -14.02 -12.88
C LYS A 98 -11.35 -13.05 -12.25
N ASN A 99 -11.25 -12.78 -10.94
CA ASN A 99 -12.18 -11.90 -10.23
C ASN A 99 -11.90 -10.41 -10.51
N LEU A 100 -10.68 -10.06 -10.93
CA LEU A 100 -10.33 -8.69 -11.34
C LEU A 100 -10.73 -8.38 -12.79
N ASN A 101 -10.85 -9.39 -13.65
CA ASN A 101 -11.22 -9.26 -15.07
C ASN A 101 -10.31 -8.27 -15.85
N LEU A 102 -9.02 -8.24 -15.52
CA LEU A 102 -8.01 -7.38 -16.14
C LEU A 102 -7.17 -8.08 -17.22
N SER A 103 -7.40 -9.37 -17.47
CA SER A 103 -6.58 -10.24 -18.32
C SER A 103 -6.38 -9.71 -19.75
N THR A 104 -7.45 -9.20 -20.37
CA THR A 104 -7.44 -8.62 -21.72
C THR A 104 -7.08 -7.14 -21.74
N LYS A 105 -7.12 -6.45 -20.58
CA LYS A 105 -6.94 -4.99 -20.48
C LYS A 105 -5.54 -4.55 -20.06
N LEU A 106 -4.82 -5.40 -19.32
CA LEU A 106 -3.42 -5.23 -18.93
C LEU A 106 -2.42 -5.80 -19.96
N LYS A 107 -2.91 -6.36 -21.06
CA LYS A 107 -2.08 -6.87 -22.16
C LYS A 107 -2.12 -5.92 -23.36
N ASN A 108 -1.00 -5.79 -24.05
CA ASN A 108 -0.89 -5.08 -25.32
C ASN A 108 -1.38 -5.96 -26.48
N LYS A 109 -1.39 -5.42 -27.71
CA LYS A 109 -1.82 -6.15 -28.93
C LYS A 109 -1.03 -7.43 -29.22
N LYS A 110 0.17 -7.61 -28.63
CA LYS A 110 1.01 -8.82 -28.76
C LYS A 110 0.78 -9.84 -27.64
N GLY A 111 -0.22 -9.64 -26.77
CA GLY A 111 -0.51 -10.51 -25.62
C GLY A 111 0.44 -10.33 -24.43
N ASN A 112 1.46 -9.47 -24.54
CA ASN A 112 2.39 -9.19 -23.46
C ASN A 112 1.81 -8.16 -22.48
N ILE A 113 2.14 -8.29 -21.20
CA ILE A 113 1.71 -7.34 -20.17
C ILE A 113 2.29 -5.95 -20.48
N VAL A 114 1.51 -4.91 -20.22
CA VAL A 114 1.93 -3.50 -20.33
C VAL A 114 3.15 -3.24 -19.44
N SER A 115 4.07 -2.39 -19.90
CA SER A 115 5.31 -2.07 -19.18
C SER A 115 5.05 -1.65 -17.73
N SER A 116 5.83 -2.21 -16.79
CA SER A 116 5.75 -1.89 -15.36
C SER A 116 5.80 -0.37 -15.14
N VAL A 117 6.68 0.34 -15.85
CA VAL A 117 6.84 1.80 -15.77
C VAL A 117 5.52 2.53 -16.04
N ILE A 118 4.76 2.11 -17.06
CA ILE A 118 3.50 2.74 -17.46
C ILE A 118 2.41 2.47 -16.41
N LEU A 119 2.34 1.23 -15.88
CA LEU A 119 1.39 0.87 -14.83
C LEU A 119 1.69 1.61 -13.52
N MET A 120 2.98 1.76 -13.19
CA MET A 120 3.47 2.49 -12.02
C MET A 120 3.24 4.00 -12.11
N GLU A 121 3.40 4.61 -13.29
CA GLU A 121 3.05 6.02 -13.50
C GLU A 121 1.55 6.25 -13.28
N HIS A 122 0.70 5.37 -13.83
CA HIS A 122 -0.75 5.46 -13.69
C HIS A 122 -1.20 5.24 -12.23
N LEU A 123 -0.63 4.27 -11.52
CA LEU A 123 -0.85 4.07 -10.09
C LEU A 123 -0.38 5.24 -9.23
N SER A 124 0.77 5.85 -9.57
CA SER A 124 1.26 7.08 -8.91
C SER A 124 0.26 8.24 -9.10
N ARG A 125 -0.35 8.35 -10.28
CA ARG A 125 -1.41 9.34 -10.56
C ARG A 125 -2.72 9.03 -9.82
N LEU A 126 -3.15 7.77 -9.78
CA LEU A 126 -4.34 7.33 -9.04
C LEU A 126 -4.20 7.60 -7.54
N THR A 127 -3.11 7.14 -6.93
CA THR A 127 -2.87 7.31 -5.50
C THR A 127 -2.74 8.77 -5.10
N LYS A 128 -2.10 9.64 -5.91
CA LYS A 128 -2.12 11.10 -5.69
C LYS A 128 -3.51 11.73 -5.67
N LEU A 129 -4.52 11.12 -6.31
CA LEU A 129 -5.90 11.59 -6.29
C LEU A 129 -6.72 11.03 -5.11
N LEU A 130 -6.28 9.92 -4.53
CA LEU A 130 -6.82 9.36 -3.29
C LEU A 130 -6.24 10.09 -2.07
N ASP A 131 -4.91 10.23 -2.02
CA ASP A 131 -4.13 10.96 -1.01
C ASP A 131 -4.58 12.42 -0.84
N LYS A 132 -4.90 13.12 -1.94
CA LYS A 132 -5.45 14.50 -1.91
C LYS A 132 -6.92 14.60 -1.47
N LYS A 133 -7.57 13.48 -1.18
CA LYS A 133 -9.00 13.39 -0.87
C LYS A 133 -9.17 12.66 0.46
N GLY A 134 -9.58 13.39 1.48
CA GLY A 134 -10.35 12.83 2.61
C GLY A 134 -11.75 12.38 2.15
N ASN A 135 -11.83 11.63 1.04
CA ASN A 135 -13.05 11.19 0.37
C ASN A 135 -12.88 9.72 -0.06
N ILE A 136 -12.58 8.84 0.88
CA ILE A 136 -13.25 7.53 0.86
C ILE A 136 -14.66 7.85 1.36
N SER A 137 -15.53 8.23 0.40
CA SER A 137 -16.83 8.80 0.73
C SER A 137 -17.81 7.68 1.01
N ASN A 138 -18.32 7.65 2.25
CA ASN A 138 -19.67 7.22 2.55
C ASN A 138 -20.61 7.55 1.38
N ASN A 139 -21.17 6.51 0.74
CA ASN A 139 -22.40 6.51 -0.06
C ASN A 139 -22.51 5.16 -0.81
N CYS A 140 -22.65 4.07 -0.05
CA CYS A 140 -23.47 2.97 -0.53
C CYS A 140 -24.94 3.38 -0.35
N SER A 141 -25.79 3.09 -1.34
CA SER A 141 -27.23 3.40 -1.36
C SER A 141 -27.64 4.88 -1.43
N LYS A 142 -27.92 5.35 -2.65
CA LYS A 142 -29.23 5.97 -2.96
C LYS A 142 -29.58 5.85 -4.44
N THR A 143 -30.87 5.68 -4.67
CA THR A 143 -31.50 5.21 -5.91
C THR A 143 -31.70 6.29 -6.96
N VAL A 144 -32.01 5.84 -8.17
CA VAL A 144 -32.48 6.63 -9.31
C VAL A 144 -33.64 7.56 -8.92
N VAL A 145 -33.49 8.88 -9.12
CA VAL A 145 -34.55 9.76 -9.64
C VAL A 145 -33.90 10.86 -10.49
N SER A 146 -34.51 11.19 -11.62
CA SER A 146 -34.15 12.29 -12.53
C SER A 146 -34.53 13.67 -12.00
N SER A 147 -33.82 14.74 -12.42
CA SER A 147 -34.42 16.05 -12.71
C SER A 147 -33.47 16.98 -13.51
N GLN A 148 -34.03 18.06 -14.04
CA GLN A 148 -33.55 18.77 -15.24
C GLN A 148 -32.94 20.17 -14.96
N LYS A 149 -31.82 20.48 -15.65
CA LYS A 149 -31.61 21.64 -16.58
C LYS A 149 -31.59 23.10 -16.03
N HIS A 150 -30.88 23.97 -16.78
CA HIS A 150 -30.73 25.44 -16.66
C HIS A 150 -29.81 25.97 -15.51
N SER A 151 -29.03 27.07 -15.63
CA SER A 151 -28.73 28.00 -16.76
C SER A 151 -27.39 28.77 -16.55
N LYS A 152 -26.95 29.56 -17.56
CA LYS A 152 -25.79 30.49 -17.54
C LYS A 152 -26.04 31.68 -16.58
N THR A 153 -25.07 32.51 -16.13
CA THR A 153 -24.45 33.69 -16.80
C THR A 153 -23.47 34.36 -15.79
N SER A 154 -22.15 34.55 -16.01
CA SER A 154 -21.42 35.72 -16.58
C SER A 154 -21.69 37.14 -16.02
N VAL A 155 -20.80 37.70 -15.17
CA VAL A 155 -20.48 39.16 -15.05
C VAL A 155 -18.99 39.34 -14.63
N ARG A 156 -18.35 40.47 -14.99
CA ARG A 156 -16.90 40.77 -14.83
C ARG A 156 -16.62 42.29 -14.64
N THR A 157 -15.91 42.68 -13.57
CA THR A 157 -15.25 43.99 -13.31
C THR A 157 -14.31 43.80 -12.08
N LYS A 158 -13.04 44.23 -11.93
CA LYS A 158 -12.26 45.47 -12.23
C LYS A 158 -12.68 46.68 -11.36
N ASP A 159 -11.81 47.47 -10.69
CA ASP A 159 -10.34 47.48 -10.44
C ASP A 159 -10.01 48.41 -9.21
N LYS A 160 -8.74 48.46 -8.74
CA LYS A 160 -8.04 49.52 -7.94
C LYS A 160 -8.25 49.57 -6.38
N GLU A 161 -7.21 49.57 -5.50
CA GLU A 161 -6.00 50.44 -5.29
C GLU A 161 -6.31 51.70 -4.43
N ILE A 162 -5.61 52.12 -3.34
CA ILE A 162 -4.45 51.64 -2.54
C ILE A 162 -4.53 52.23 -1.08
N GLN A 163 -3.95 51.61 -0.02
CA GLN A 163 -3.05 52.22 1.02
C GLN A 163 -2.89 51.38 2.32
N ASN A 164 -1.67 51.38 2.87
CA ASN A 164 -1.20 50.82 4.15
C ASN A 164 -0.43 51.95 4.90
N PRO A 165 -0.41 52.00 6.24
CA PRO A 165 0.35 51.04 7.07
C PRO A 165 -0.49 50.51 8.27
N ALA A 166 0.00 49.80 9.31
CA ALA A 166 1.37 49.61 9.80
C ALA A 166 1.63 48.27 10.55
N LEU A 167 2.83 48.18 11.13
CA LEU A 167 3.36 47.18 12.08
C LEU A 167 3.22 47.70 13.54
N ASN A 168 3.42 46.99 14.65
CA ASN A 168 3.88 45.65 15.08
C ASN A 168 3.34 45.47 16.54
N SER A 169 3.14 44.32 17.19
CA SER A 169 4.12 43.26 17.50
C SER A 169 3.46 42.10 18.29
N GLU A 170 3.25 40.91 17.71
CA GLU A 170 2.87 39.71 18.50
C GLU A 170 3.18 38.37 17.82
N ILE A 171 4.28 38.29 17.04
CA ILE A 171 4.68 37.05 16.32
C ILE A 171 6.15 36.69 16.54
N VAL A 172 6.58 36.56 17.81
CA VAL A 172 7.90 35.99 18.15
C VAL A 172 7.80 35.04 19.35
N GLN A 173 7.11 33.91 19.17
CA GLN A 173 7.23 32.75 20.09
C GLN A 173 6.73 31.42 19.49
N LYS A 174 5.77 31.43 18.54
CA LYS A 174 5.16 30.21 17.96
C LYS A 174 6.10 29.34 17.09
N SER A 175 7.27 29.85 16.69
CA SER A 175 8.21 29.15 15.78
C SER A 175 9.19 28.19 16.45
N ARG A 176 9.37 28.25 17.78
CA ARG A 176 10.30 27.34 18.50
C ARG A 176 9.68 25.98 18.83
N ILE A 177 8.39 25.92 19.14
CA ILE A 177 7.71 24.68 19.59
C ILE A 177 7.62 23.66 18.45
N ALA A 178 7.17 24.09 17.25
CA ALA A 178 7.02 23.21 16.08
C ALA A 178 8.33 22.53 15.62
N ASN A 179 9.50 23.05 16.00
CA ASN A 179 10.79 22.47 15.63
C ASN A 179 11.20 21.32 16.58
N ILE A 180 10.79 21.38 17.86
CA ILE A 180 11.10 20.35 18.87
C ILE A 180 10.30 19.08 18.59
N ASP A 181 9.00 19.21 18.27
CA ASP A 181 8.14 18.07 17.94
C ASP A 181 8.60 17.33 16.67
N SER A 182 9.13 18.05 15.69
CA SER A 182 9.70 17.47 14.47
C SER A 182 10.97 16.64 14.76
N ILE A 183 11.84 17.12 15.65
CA ILE A 183 13.08 16.44 16.04
C ILE A 183 12.79 15.19 16.89
N ASN A 184 11.84 15.26 17.85
CA ASN A 184 11.44 14.11 18.67
C ASN A 184 10.81 13.00 17.82
N ASN A 185 9.92 13.33 16.88
CA ASN A 185 9.30 12.34 16.00
C ASN A 185 10.32 11.64 15.09
N LYS A 186 11.37 12.34 14.64
CA LYS A 186 12.46 11.73 13.87
C LYS A 186 13.26 10.72 14.70
N SER A 187 13.67 11.10 15.91
CA SER A 187 14.40 10.23 16.85
C SER A 187 13.62 8.95 17.19
N GLN A 188 12.30 9.07 17.40
CA GLN A 188 11.44 7.91 17.67
C GLN A 188 11.27 7.00 16.46
N ASN A 189 11.16 7.55 15.25
CA ASN A 189 11.08 6.76 14.02
C ASN A 189 12.37 5.98 13.73
N ASP A 190 13.55 6.56 13.99
CA ASP A 190 14.83 5.87 13.81
C ASP A 190 14.99 4.70 14.81
N LYS A 191 14.57 4.89 16.07
CA LYS A 191 14.51 3.80 17.08
C LYS A 191 13.55 2.69 16.69
N ASN A 192 12.36 3.04 16.21
CA ASN A 192 11.37 2.07 15.73
C ASN A 192 11.94 1.27 14.55
N MET A 193 12.54 1.94 13.56
CA MET A 193 13.13 1.28 12.39
C MET A 193 14.28 0.33 12.77
N ALA A 194 15.16 0.72 13.69
CA ALA A 194 16.22 -0.16 14.19
C ALA A 194 15.65 -1.44 14.81
N LYS A 195 14.58 -1.32 15.60
CA LYS A 195 13.88 -2.44 16.24
C LYS A 195 13.19 -3.35 15.21
N CYS A 196 12.59 -2.79 14.16
CA CYS A 196 12.05 -3.56 13.03
C CYS A 196 13.13 -4.39 12.33
N VAL A 197 14.29 -3.76 12.06
CA VAL A 197 15.43 -4.42 11.40
C VAL A 197 15.95 -5.58 12.25
N GLU A 198 16.03 -5.43 13.58
CA GLU A 198 16.51 -6.49 14.47
C GLU A 198 15.53 -7.68 14.56
N THR A 199 14.22 -7.41 14.56
CA THR A 199 13.19 -8.45 14.43
C THR A 199 13.33 -9.21 13.11
N LEU A 200 13.49 -8.50 11.98
CA LEU A 200 13.66 -9.13 10.67
C LEU A 200 14.96 -9.95 10.55
N LYS A 201 16.06 -9.52 11.19
CA LYS A 201 17.29 -10.34 11.32
C LYS A 201 17.02 -11.62 12.10
N SER A 202 16.30 -11.52 13.22
CA SER A 202 15.97 -12.65 14.08
C SER A 202 15.07 -13.67 13.36
N VAL A 203 14.08 -13.20 12.61
CA VAL A 203 13.27 -14.04 11.70
C VAL A 203 14.16 -14.67 10.62
N LYS A 204 15.02 -13.88 9.96
CA LYS A 204 15.94 -14.38 8.93
C LYS A 204 16.91 -15.47 9.43
N LYS A 205 17.39 -15.38 10.67
CA LYS A 205 18.25 -16.42 11.27
C LYS A 205 17.53 -17.78 11.40
N ASN A 206 16.20 -17.78 11.49
CA ASN A 206 15.37 -18.99 11.59
C ASN A 206 14.76 -19.42 10.25
N LEU A 207 15.05 -18.72 9.14
CA LEU A 207 14.46 -18.99 7.82
C LEU A 207 15.22 -20.03 6.97
N SER A 208 16.47 -20.37 7.31
CA SER A 208 17.32 -21.27 6.49
C SER A 208 16.68 -22.64 6.20
N ASN A 209 15.88 -23.15 7.13
CA ASN A 209 15.25 -24.47 7.03
C ASN A 209 13.88 -24.42 6.35
N LEU A 210 13.39 -23.22 6.01
CA LEU A 210 12.09 -22.98 5.38
C LEU A 210 12.24 -22.53 3.91
N GLU A 211 13.46 -22.37 3.41
CA GLU A 211 13.69 -21.88 2.05
C GLU A 211 13.19 -22.89 1.01
N GLY A 212 12.31 -22.44 0.10
CA GLY A 212 11.74 -23.23 -0.98
C GLY A 212 10.61 -24.21 -0.60
N ILE A 213 10.29 -24.40 0.69
CA ILE A 213 9.30 -25.41 1.13
C ILE A 213 7.91 -25.21 0.51
N THR A 214 7.16 -26.30 0.31
CA THR A 214 5.78 -26.26 -0.16
C THR A 214 4.77 -26.49 0.97
N VAL A 215 3.47 -26.29 0.70
CA VAL A 215 2.37 -26.55 1.65
C VAL A 215 2.40 -28.00 2.15
N LYS A 216 2.85 -28.95 1.33
CA LYS A 216 2.97 -30.38 1.68
C LYS A 216 4.11 -30.67 2.67
N ASP A 217 5.09 -29.78 2.77
CA ASP A 217 6.28 -29.95 3.61
C ASP A 217 6.15 -29.27 4.97
N LEU A 218 5.17 -28.36 5.14
CA LEU A 218 4.87 -27.70 6.42
C LEU A 218 4.82 -28.65 7.64
N PRO A 219 4.22 -29.86 7.58
CA PRO A 219 4.23 -30.79 8.70
C PRO A 219 5.63 -31.27 9.10
N LYS A 220 6.55 -31.41 8.14
CA LYS A 220 7.95 -31.82 8.38
C LYS A 220 8.76 -30.69 9.04
N HIS A 221 8.48 -29.45 8.66
CA HIS A 221 9.17 -28.25 9.15
C HIS A 221 8.45 -27.56 10.33
N ARG A 222 7.57 -28.28 11.05
CA ARG A 222 6.73 -27.73 12.12
C ARG A 222 7.52 -26.94 13.16
N GLU A 223 8.64 -27.46 13.65
CA GLU A 223 9.43 -26.80 14.70
C GLU A 223 10.16 -25.55 14.20
N ASP A 224 10.49 -25.47 12.91
CA ASP A 224 11.10 -24.26 12.33
C ASP A 224 10.04 -23.16 12.10
N VAL A 225 8.85 -23.53 11.60
CA VAL A 225 7.70 -22.61 11.53
C VAL A 225 7.29 -22.13 12.93
N LYS A 226 7.38 -23.00 13.95
CA LYS A 226 7.12 -22.65 15.35
C LYS A 226 8.14 -21.64 15.90
N LYS A 227 9.44 -21.83 15.66
CA LYS A 227 10.48 -20.85 16.04
C LYS A 227 10.23 -19.49 15.38
N VAL A 228 9.95 -19.47 14.07
CA VAL A 228 9.66 -18.24 13.33
C VAL A 228 8.42 -17.53 13.88
N GLY A 229 7.31 -18.25 14.06
CA GLY A 229 6.08 -17.67 14.61
C GLY A 229 6.24 -17.18 16.05
N ALA A 230 7.03 -17.85 16.89
CA ALA A 230 7.34 -17.37 18.25
C ALA A 230 8.10 -16.03 18.23
N VAL A 231 9.02 -15.83 17.28
CA VAL A 231 9.70 -14.52 17.08
C VAL A 231 8.70 -13.46 16.60
N ILE A 232 7.79 -13.79 15.68
CA ILE A 232 6.76 -12.87 15.17
C ILE A 232 5.80 -12.42 16.29
N TYR A 233 5.32 -13.36 17.10
CA TYR A 233 4.35 -13.06 18.16
C TYR A 233 4.98 -12.37 19.37
N SER A 234 6.23 -12.69 19.72
CA SER A 234 6.97 -11.96 20.75
C SER A 234 7.42 -10.56 20.29
N ALA A 235 7.51 -10.30 18.98
CA ALA A 235 7.66 -8.95 18.45
C ALA A 235 6.36 -8.13 18.54
N LYS A 236 5.20 -8.77 18.28
CA LYS A 236 3.86 -8.15 18.38
C LYS A 236 3.55 -7.60 19.78
N THR A 237 3.96 -8.31 20.84
CA THR A 237 3.76 -7.85 22.23
C THR A 237 4.76 -6.77 22.67
N LYS A 238 5.92 -6.67 22.01
CA LYS A 238 7.04 -5.79 22.41
C LYS A 238 7.11 -4.48 21.60
N THR A 239 5.98 -3.79 21.46
CA THR A 239 5.90 -2.38 20.97
C THR A 239 6.44 -2.12 19.56
N LEU A 240 6.20 -3.02 18.61
CA LEU A 240 6.43 -2.79 17.18
C LEU A 240 5.11 -2.54 16.45
N ASN A 241 5.00 -1.41 15.74
CA ASN A 241 3.85 -1.08 14.88
C ASN A 241 3.83 -1.88 13.55
N LEU A 242 4.41 -3.09 13.51
CA LEU A 242 4.27 -4.02 12.39
C LEU A 242 3.19 -5.04 12.73
N SER A 243 2.20 -5.20 11.84
CA SER A 243 1.27 -6.32 11.96
C SER A 243 2.01 -7.65 11.78
N SER A 244 1.46 -8.71 12.38
CA SER A 244 1.92 -10.09 12.20
C SER A 244 2.04 -10.44 10.72
N ASP A 245 1.02 -10.05 9.95
CA ASP A 245 0.84 -10.30 8.53
C ASP A 245 1.94 -9.65 7.66
N VAL A 246 2.48 -8.47 8.03
CA VAL A 246 3.65 -7.89 7.34
C VAL A 246 4.89 -8.78 7.52
N ILE A 247 5.08 -9.38 8.70
CA ILE A 247 6.24 -10.23 8.98
C ILE A 247 6.04 -11.64 8.38
N TRP A 248 4.82 -12.19 8.42
CA TRP A 248 4.48 -13.42 7.69
C TRP A 248 4.63 -13.25 6.18
N ASN A 249 4.29 -12.09 5.62
CA ASN A 249 4.51 -11.77 4.21
C ASN A 249 6.01 -11.63 3.87
N PHE A 250 6.85 -11.20 4.83
CA PHE A 250 8.30 -11.30 4.68
C PHE A 250 8.79 -12.76 4.67
N VAL A 251 8.29 -13.61 5.58
CA VAL A 251 8.60 -15.06 5.62
C VAL A 251 8.19 -15.74 4.31
N ALA A 252 6.98 -15.48 3.82
CA ALA A 252 6.41 -16.08 2.62
C ALA A 252 7.30 -15.91 1.38
N ARG A 253 8.06 -14.80 1.28
CA ARG A 253 9.00 -14.55 0.16
C ARG A 253 10.14 -15.56 0.03
N PHE A 254 10.43 -16.32 1.08
CA PHE A 254 11.46 -17.37 1.07
C PHE A 254 10.86 -18.77 0.87
N THR A 255 9.53 -18.90 0.85
CA THR A 255 8.81 -20.19 0.78
C THR A 255 7.96 -20.26 -0.49
N SER A 256 7.46 -21.44 -0.84
CA SER A 256 6.40 -21.60 -1.86
C SER A 256 4.98 -21.55 -1.24
N VAL A 257 4.84 -21.02 -0.01
CA VAL A 257 3.61 -21.01 0.80
C VAL A 257 3.16 -19.56 1.02
N SER A 258 1.84 -19.31 0.99
CA SER A 258 1.33 -17.97 1.27
C SER A 258 1.45 -17.60 2.75
N HIS A 259 1.52 -16.30 3.03
CA HIS A 259 1.61 -15.79 4.41
C HIS A 259 0.40 -16.20 5.27
N THR A 260 -0.80 -16.25 4.69
CA THR A 260 -2.02 -16.72 5.35
C THR A 260 -1.99 -18.21 5.66
N GLU A 261 -1.43 -19.05 4.79
CA GLU A 261 -1.26 -20.48 5.06
C GLU A 261 -0.21 -20.74 6.15
N LEU A 262 0.92 -20.01 6.13
CA LEU A 262 1.95 -20.07 7.17
C LEU A 262 1.40 -19.66 8.54
N GLU A 263 0.66 -18.55 8.60
CA GLU A 263 0.05 -18.05 9.83
C GLU A 263 -1.05 -18.98 10.34
N ALA A 264 -1.94 -19.47 9.46
CA ALA A 264 -2.96 -20.45 9.82
C ALA A 264 -2.35 -21.77 10.32
N PHE A 265 -1.28 -22.25 9.67
CA PHE A 265 -0.55 -23.44 10.11
C PHE A 265 0.10 -23.23 11.48
N TYR A 266 0.74 -22.08 11.73
CA TYR A 266 1.31 -21.74 13.03
C TYR A 266 0.23 -21.66 14.13
N ASN A 267 -0.85 -20.91 13.90
CA ASN A 267 -1.95 -20.79 14.86
C ASN A 267 -2.54 -22.16 15.22
N LYS A 268 -2.83 -22.99 14.21
CA LYS A 268 -3.43 -24.33 14.39
C LYS A 268 -2.50 -25.33 15.09
N ASN A 269 -1.20 -25.30 14.83
CA ASN A 269 -0.28 -26.38 15.25
C ASN A 269 0.72 -25.96 16.34
N CYS A 270 0.84 -24.67 16.66
CA CYS A 270 1.89 -24.14 17.54
C CYS A 270 1.36 -23.27 18.69
N ILE A 271 0.19 -22.64 18.57
CA ILE A 271 -0.47 -21.90 19.68
C ILE A 271 -1.50 -22.76 20.39
N ALA A 272 -2.21 -23.64 19.68
CA ALA A 272 -3.22 -24.51 20.26
C ALA A 272 -2.62 -25.69 21.06
N LYS A 273 -2.19 -25.41 22.29
CA LYS A 273 -2.00 -26.36 23.41
C LYS A 273 -2.20 -25.64 24.74
#